data_AF-A0A0A1WD94-F1
#
_entry.id   AF-A0A0A1WD94-F1
#
_cell.length_a   1.000
_cell.length_b   1.000
_cell.length_c   1.000
_cell.angle_alpha   90.00
_cell.angle_beta   90.00
_cell.angle_gamma   90.00
#
_symmetry.space_group_name_H-M   'P 1'
#
loop_
_entity.id
_entity.type
_entity.pdbx_description
1 polymer ?
#
loop_
_entity_poly.entity_id
_entity_poly.type
_entity_poly.pdbx_seq_one_letter_code
_entity_poly.pdbx_strand_id
1 'polypeptide(L)'
;MQRWFFADEAEDCDALAATAAASTSSVEVLQPATPIHVNWKFWVRINHEIAPNERLAIVGSTERLGNWQFSECIIMMRETDTNNWYIYVSIPRDTRTEYRYIVVAVDPTAEKTIVRNWEAHLKPRSIIPGVNRPPRECDEEYGYVNGVEKVDRGWVTSETLVQLKFFNAPFTWKQRMKRRLIFVKVTPMNLTIPHGGSAGGGAGDYHTFSQLEDSLSSDTHDTR
;
A
#
# COMPACT_ATOMS: atom_id res chain seq x y z
N MET A 1 29.55 1.87 -20.35
CA MET A 1 29.01 1.46 -21.66
C MET A 1 27.84 0.52 -21.40
N GLN A 2 26.62 1.06 -21.33
CA GLN A 2 25.39 0.30 -21.06
C GLN A 2 24.87 -0.24 -22.39
N ARG A 3 24.60 -1.54 -22.48
CA ARG A 3 23.95 -2.19 -23.63
C ARG A 3 22.53 -2.56 -23.24
N TRP A 4 21.59 -1.92 -23.92
CA TRP A 4 20.19 -2.32 -24.00
C TRP A 4 20.07 -3.39 -25.08
N PHE A 5 19.25 -4.41 -24.84
CA PHE A 5 18.74 -5.29 -25.88
C PHE A 5 17.21 -5.37 -25.73
N PHE A 6 16.52 -4.73 -26.67
CA PHE A 6 15.22 -5.19 -27.17
C PHE A 6 15.45 -5.46 -28.65
N ALA A 7 15.07 -6.65 -29.10
CA ALA A 7 14.80 -6.96 -30.49
C ALA A 7 13.80 -8.12 -30.48
N ASP A 8 12.52 -7.76 -30.43
CA ASP A 8 11.53 -8.48 -31.22
C ASP A 8 11.92 -8.29 -32.69
N GLU A 9 11.89 -9.36 -33.48
CA GLU A 9 11.09 -9.42 -34.71
C GLU A 9 11.23 -10.80 -35.36
N ALA A 10 10.08 -11.35 -35.69
CA ALA A 10 9.86 -12.58 -36.43
C ALA A 10 10.06 -12.35 -37.92
N GLU A 11 10.48 -13.38 -38.66
CA GLU A 11 9.99 -13.61 -40.03
C GLU A 11 10.23 -15.06 -40.48
N ASP A 12 9.14 -15.66 -40.97
CA ASP A 12 9.01 -16.97 -41.63
C ASP A 12 9.80 -17.04 -42.94
N CYS A 13 10.28 -18.24 -43.32
CA CYS A 13 10.04 -18.83 -44.65
C CYS A 13 10.60 -20.26 -44.80
N ASP A 14 9.82 -21.03 -45.58
CA ASP A 14 10.11 -22.21 -46.38
C ASP A 14 10.12 -23.62 -45.78
N ALA A 15 8.96 -24.25 -46.01
CA ALA A 15 8.74 -25.69 -46.06
C ALA A 15 9.52 -26.34 -47.20
N LEU A 16 10.19 -27.46 -46.91
CA LEU A 16 10.31 -28.61 -47.81
C LEU A 16 10.61 -29.87 -47.00
N ALA A 17 9.83 -30.91 -47.27
CA ALA A 17 9.83 -32.19 -46.58
C ALA A 17 11.06 -33.04 -46.92
N ALA A 18 11.68 -33.64 -45.89
CA ALA A 18 12.44 -34.87 -46.01
C ALA A 18 12.29 -35.72 -44.73
N THR A 19 11.80 -36.94 -44.92
CA THR A 19 11.53 -37.96 -43.90
C THR A 19 12.78 -38.66 -43.37
N ALA A 20 12.66 -39.09 -42.10
CA ALA A 20 13.24 -40.28 -41.45
C ALA A 20 14.45 -40.09 -40.50
N ALA A 21 14.14 -40.27 -39.21
CA ALA A 21 14.90 -40.91 -38.14
C ALA A 21 16.24 -40.29 -37.69
N ALA A 22 16.22 -39.60 -36.54
CA ALA A 22 16.92 -40.03 -35.33
C ALA A 22 16.79 -39.00 -34.20
N SER A 23 16.53 -39.50 -32.99
CA SER A 23 16.87 -38.90 -31.70
C SER A 23 16.12 -37.63 -31.28
N THR A 24 14.89 -37.85 -30.83
CA THR A 24 14.17 -36.98 -29.91
C THR A 24 14.94 -36.86 -28.59
N SER A 25 15.84 -35.89 -28.48
CA SER A 25 16.26 -35.37 -27.17
C SER A 25 15.31 -34.23 -26.81
N SER A 26 14.08 -34.58 -26.44
CA SER A 26 13.21 -33.67 -25.71
C SER A 26 13.90 -33.39 -24.38
N VAL A 27 14.53 -32.23 -24.29
CA VAL A 27 14.81 -31.61 -23.00
C VAL A 27 13.43 -31.44 -22.37
N GLU A 28 13.06 -32.36 -21.48
CA GLU A 28 12.01 -32.10 -20.53
C GLU A 28 12.47 -30.85 -19.78
N VAL A 29 11.92 -29.71 -20.18
CA VAL A 29 11.84 -28.55 -19.32
C VAL A 29 11.08 -29.08 -18.11
N LEU A 30 11.80 -29.44 -17.05
CA LEU A 30 11.22 -29.81 -15.78
C LEU A 30 10.21 -28.71 -15.46
N GLN A 31 8.92 -29.07 -15.51
CA GLN A 31 7.90 -28.25 -14.90
C GLN A 31 8.41 -27.96 -13.48
N PRO A 32 8.45 -26.69 -13.04
CA PRO A 32 8.80 -26.41 -11.66
C PRO A 32 7.84 -27.23 -10.81
N ALA A 33 8.39 -28.15 -10.01
CA ALA A 33 7.62 -28.99 -9.12
C ALA A 33 6.65 -28.07 -8.38
N THR A 34 5.36 -28.41 -8.37
CA THR A 34 4.35 -27.63 -7.67
C THR A 34 4.86 -27.38 -6.25
N PRO A 35 4.96 -26.11 -5.79
CA PRO A 35 5.54 -25.83 -4.50
C PRO A 35 4.78 -26.63 -3.43
N ILE A 36 5.49 -27.34 -2.56
CA ILE A 36 4.85 -28.03 -1.45
C ILE A 36 4.36 -26.96 -0.48
N HIS A 37 3.05 -26.95 -0.21
CA HIS A 37 2.46 -26.02 0.75
C HIS A 37 2.27 -26.68 2.12
N VAL A 38 2.46 -25.90 3.18
CA VAL A 38 2.15 -26.29 4.57
C VAL A 38 1.14 -25.32 5.16
N ASN A 39 0.19 -25.85 5.93
CA ASN A 39 -0.74 -25.01 6.66
C ASN A 39 -0.08 -24.47 7.93
N TRP A 40 0.30 -23.20 7.92
CA TRP A 40 1.05 -22.57 9.00
C TRP A 40 0.13 -21.81 9.94
N LYS A 41 0.25 -22.06 11.25
CA LYS A 41 -0.42 -21.28 12.29
C LYS A 41 0.40 -20.03 12.58
N PHE A 42 -0.09 -18.88 12.15
CA PHE A 42 0.35 -17.59 12.66
C PHE A 42 -0.33 -17.35 14.00
N TRP A 43 0.43 -17.01 15.03
CA TRP A 43 -0.09 -16.81 16.38
C TRP A 43 0.69 -15.68 17.06
N VAL A 44 -0.02 -14.66 17.52
CA VAL A 44 0.56 -13.43 18.05
C VAL A 44 -0.32 -12.87 19.16
N ARG A 45 0.30 -12.28 20.18
CA ARG A 45 -0.36 -11.58 21.27
C ARG A 45 -0.29 -10.07 21.07
N ILE A 46 -1.38 -9.37 21.36
CA ILE A 46 -1.39 -7.91 21.42
C ILE A 46 -1.30 -7.44 22.88
N ASN A 47 -0.37 -6.53 23.16
CA ASN A 47 -0.09 -6.05 24.52
C ASN A 47 -0.90 -4.80 24.90
N HIS A 48 -1.72 -4.29 23.99
CA HIS A 48 -2.58 -3.14 24.20
C HIS A 48 -4.00 -3.45 23.74
N GLU A 49 -4.95 -2.68 24.23
CA GLU A 49 -6.33 -2.75 23.79
C GLU A 49 -6.47 -2.08 22.41
N ILE A 50 -7.16 -2.77 21.49
CA ILE A 50 -7.57 -2.20 20.20
C ILE A 50 -9.05 -1.83 20.26
N ALA A 51 -9.47 -0.88 19.43
CA ALA A 51 -10.85 -0.41 19.44
C ALA A 51 -11.84 -1.52 19.04
N PRO A 52 -13.14 -1.44 19.42
CA PRO A 52 -14.12 -2.50 19.14
C PRO A 52 -14.31 -2.83 17.65
N ASN A 53 -14.12 -1.85 16.78
CA ASN A 53 -14.18 -1.99 15.31
C ASN A 53 -12.83 -2.34 14.68
N GLU A 54 -11.78 -2.48 15.47
CA GLU A 54 -10.47 -2.89 15.02
C GLU A 54 -10.31 -4.41 15.11
N ARG A 55 -9.43 -4.92 14.25
CA ARG A 55 -9.03 -6.32 14.20
C ARG A 55 -7.54 -6.40 13.90
N LEU A 56 -6.90 -7.45 14.38
CA LEU A 56 -5.57 -7.79 13.93
C LEU A 56 -5.65 -8.52 12.57
N ALA A 57 -4.75 -8.18 11.67
CA ALA A 57 -4.63 -8.81 10.37
C ALA A 57 -3.16 -9.08 10.03
N ILE A 58 -2.96 -9.94 9.03
CA ILE A 58 -1.64 -10.31 8.52
C ILE A 58 -1.56 -10.02 7.02
N VAL A 59 -0.39 -9.56 6.57
CA VAL A 59 -0.04 -9.37 5.17
C VAL A 59 1.40 -9.84 4.95
N GLY A 60 1.75 -10.29 3.73
CA GLY A 60 3.06 -10.84 3.47
C GLY A 60 3.37 -11.10 2.01
N SER A 61 4.49 -11.76 1.77
CA SER A 61 5.13 -11.92 0.46
C SER A 61 4.52 -12.99 -0.45
N THR A 62 3.55 -13.77 0.04
CA THR A 62 2.92 -14.84 -0.74
C THR A 62 1.54 -14.39 -1.21
N GLU A 63 1.03 -15.03 -2.27
CA GLU A 63 -0.34 -14.80 -2.76
C GLU A 63 -1.38 -15.03 -1.65
N ARG A 64 -1.18 -16.10 -0.85
CA ARG A 64 -2.04 -16.41 0.31
C ARG A 64 -1.88 -15.43 1.47
N LEU A 65 -0.97 -14.46 1.39
CA LEU A 65 -0.81 -13.35 2.33
C LEU A 65 -1.00 -11.98 1.64
N GLY A 66 -1.54 -11.95 0.43
CA GLY A 66 -1.91 -10.73 -0.29
C GLY A 66 -0.75 -10.01 -0.99
N ASN A 67 0.43 -10.61 -1.15
CA ASN A 67 1.59 -10.00 -1.85
C ASN A 67 1.90 -8.55 -1.43
N TRP A 68 1.90 -8.28 -0.11
CA TRP A 68 2.08 -6.94 0.48
C TRP A 68 0.98 -5.91 0.16
N GLN A 69 -0.15 -6.32 -0.39
CA GLN A 69 -1.33 -5.48 -0.59
C GLN A 69 -2.19 -5.46 0.67
N PHE A 70 -2.31 -4.31 1.33
CA PHE A 70 -3.11 -4.18 2.56
C PHE A 70 -4.61 -4.41 2.33
N SER A 71 -5.11 -4.14 1.13
CA SER A 71 -6.49 -4.46 0.73
C SER A 71 -6.78 -5.96 0.72
N GLU A 72 -5.73 -6.79 0.60
CA GLU A 72 -5.81 -8.25 0.62
C GLU A 72 -5.28 -8.84 1.94
N CYS A 73 -5.12 -8.01 2.97
CA CYS A 73 -4.74 -8.51 4.29
C CYS A 73 -5.81 -9.46 4.84
N ILE A 74 -5.36 -10.41 5.66
CA ILE A 74 -6.25 -11.44 6.20
C ILE A 74 -6.52 -11.16 7.67
N ILE A 75 -7.79 -11.00 8.00
CA ILE A 75 -8.26 -10.79 9.36
C ILE A 75 -8.00 -12.05 10.20
N MET A 76 -7.31 -11.90 11.32
CA MET A 76 -7.01 -12.98 12.25
C MET A 76 -8.18 -13.23 13.19
N MET A 77 -8.28 -14.45 13.73
CA MET A 77 -9.26 -14.81 14.74
C MET A 77 -8.72 -14.50 16.13
N ARG A 78 -9.55 -13.88 16.99
CA ARG A 78 -9.22 -13.68 18.40
C ARG A 78 -9.53 -14.96 19.18
N GLU A 79 -8.59 -15.41 20.00
CA GLU A 79 -8.81 -16.50 20.96
C GLU A 79 -9.68 -15.98 22.13
N THR A 80 -10.68 -16.77 22.55
CA THR A 80 -11.65 -16.38 23.59
C THR A 80 -10.95 -15.99 24.88
N ASP A 81 -11.41 -14.89 25.48
CA ASP A 81 -10.95 -14.37 26.79
C ASP A 81 -9.45 -14.07 26.89
N THR A 82 -8.74 -13.97 25.77
CA THR A 82 -7.32 -13.59 25.72
C THR A 82 -7.08 -12.47 24.69
N ASN A 83 -5.87 -11.92 24.71
CA ASN A 83 -5.38 -10.99 23.70
C ASN A 83 -4.52 -11.69 22.63
N ASN A 84 -4.72 -13.00 22.47
CA ASN A 84 -4.05 -13.78 21.45
C ASN A 84 -4.90 -13.82 20.17
N TRP A 85 -4.21 -13.76 19.03
CA TRP A 85 -4.80 -13.77 17.70
C TRP A 85 -4.10 -14.79 16.85
N TYR A 86 -4.86 -15.58 16.10
CA TYR A 86 -4.31 -16.64 15.27
C TYR A 86 -5.01 -16.75 13.91
N ILE A 87 -4.28 -17.32 12.95
CA ILE A 87 -4.84 -17.75 11.68
C ILE A 87 -4.01 -18.89 11.08
N TYR A 88 -4.67 -19.76 10.32
CA TYR A 88 -4.03 -20.78 9.52
C TYR A 88 -3.95 -20.33 8.07
N VAL A 89 -2.75 -20.28 7.50
CA VAL A 89 -2.53 -19.90 6.11
C VAL A 89 -1.62 -20.91 5.43
N SER A 90 -1.99 -21.31 4.22
CA SER A 90 -1.17 -22.17 3.37
C SER A 90 0.01 -21.39 2.81
N ILE A 91 1.23 -21.75 3.21
CA ILE A 91 2.49 -21.11 2.75
C ILE A 91 3.40 -22.12 2.04
N PRO A 92 4.24 -21.68 1.08
CA PRO A 92 5.24 -22.55 0.49
C PRO A 92 6.25 -23.02 1.55
N ARG A 93 6.50 -24.32 1.62
CA ARG A 93 7.39 -24.95 2.61
C ARG A 93 8.85 -24.59 2.42
N ASP A 94 9.28 -24.55 1.16
CA ASP A 94 10.69 -24.48 0.78
C ASP A 94 11.11 -23.07 0.34
N THR A 95 10.22 -22.08 0.47
CA THR A 95 10.47 -20.68 0.11
C THR A 95 10.35 -19.79 1.33
N ARG A 96 11.28 -18.84 1.46
CA ARG A 96 11.22 -17.82 2.52
C ARG A 96 9.91 -17.04 2.39
N THR A 97 9.09 -17.10 3.43
CA THR A 97 7.83 -16.34 3.51
C THR A 97 8.01 -15.19 4.48
N GLU A 98 7.84 -13.97 4.01
CA GLU A 98 7.93 -12.76 4.81
C GLU A 98 6.53 -12.21 5.11
N TYR A 99 6.34 -11.63 6.30
CA TYR A 99 5.04 -11.13 6.73
C TYR A 99 5.16 -10.02 7.77
N ARG A 100 4.06 -9.30 7.97
CA ARG A 100 3.86 -8.32 9.04
C ARG A 100 2.45 -8.42 9.59
N TYR A 101 2.33 -8.15 10.88
CA TYR A 101 1.03 -7.90 11.49
C TYR A 101 0.64 -6.44 11.33
N ILE A 102 -0.66 -6.20 11.18
CA ILE A 102 -1.25 -4.86 11.09
C ILE A 102 -2.55 -4.84 11.90
N VAL A 103 -2.88 -3.69 12.46
CA VAL A 103 -4.21 -3.44 13.03
C VAL A 103 -5.03 -2.70 11.98
N VAL A 104 -6.21 -3.20 11.67
CA VAL A 104 -7.13 -2.61 10.70
C VAL A 104 -8.47 -2.30 11.35
N ALA A 105 -9.09 -1.19 10.96
CA ALA A 105 -10.51 -0.97 11.21
C ALA A 105 -11.32 -1.61 10.08
N VAL A 106 -12.32 -2.40 10.44
CA VAL A 106 -13.24 -3.04 9.50
C VAL A 106 -14.48 -2.15 9.40
N ASP A 107 -14.70 -1.53 8.25
CA ASP A 107 -15.94 -0.79 7.99
C ASP A 107 -17.05 -1.78 7.59
N PRO A 108 -18.12 -1.94 8.40
CA PRO A 108 -19.21 -2.85 8.08
C PRO A 108 -20.03 -2.42 6.86
N THR A 109 -19.91 -1.17 6.41
CA THR A 109 -20.71 -0.60 5.32
C THR A 109 -19.96 -0.61 3.99
N ALA A 110 -18.64 -0.37 4.03
CA ALA A 110 -17.83 -0.15 2.83
C ALA A 110 -17.08 -1.41 2.34
N GLU A 111 -17.17 -2.53 3.05
CA GLU A 111 -16.39 -3.76 2.80
C GLU A 111 -14.87 -3.50 2.65
N LYS A 112 -14.38 -2.42 3.26
CA LYS A 112 -13.00 -1.96 3.15
C LYS A 112 -12.31 -2.01 4.50
N THR A 113 -11.04 -2.40 4.48
CA THR A 113 -10.14 -2.38 5.64
C THR A 113 -9.26 -1.13 5.59
N ILE A 114 -9.25 -0.39 6.70
CA ILE A 114 -8.42 0.80 6.86
C ILE A 114 -7.28 0.44 7.81
N VAL A 115 -6.03 0.55 7.36
CA VAL A 115 -4.88 0.28 8.22
C VAL A 115 -4.78 1.37 9.29
N ARG A 116 -4.82 0.96 10.56
CA ARG A 116 -4.72 1.84 11.72
C ARG A 116 -3.29 1.93 12.22
N ASN A 117 -2.66 0.78 12.40
CA ASN A 117 -1.26 0.67 12.85
C ASN A 117 -0.58 -0.50 12.11
N TRP A 118 0.74 -0.43 11.94
CA TRP A 118 1.54 -1.52 11.40
C TRP A 118 2.81 -1.76 12.23
N GLU A 119 3.38 -2.96 12.12
CA GLU A 119 4.74 -3.23 12.61
C GLU A 119 5.79 -2.47 11.78
N ALA A 120 6.55 -1.59 12.42
CA ALA A 120 7.45 -0.64 11.78
C ALA A 120 8.94 -1.04 11.84
N HIS A 121 9.26 -2.30 12.18
CA HIS A 121 10.64 -2.80 12.06
C HIS A 121 11.09 -2.78 10.60
N LEU A 122 12.34 -2.40 10.32
CA LEU A 122 12.86 -2.33 8.95
C LEU A 122 12.78 -3.69 8.23
N LYS A 123 13.12 -4.77 8.93
CA LYS A 123 13.01 -6.13 8.40
C LYS A 123 11.64 -6.72 8.75
N PRO A 124 10.90 -7.30 7.78
CA PRO A 124 9.68 -8.03 8.07
C PRO A 124 9.99 -9.29 8.88
N ARG A 125 8.97 -9.87 9.49
CA ARG A 125 9.07 -11.22 10.08
C ARG A 125 9.23 -12.22 8.94
N SER A 126 9.89 -13.34 9.20
CA SER A 126 10.13 -14.35 8.16
C SER A 126 10.05 -15.77 8.71
N ILE A 127 9.41 -16.65 7.94
CA ILE A 127 9.41 -18.10 8.17
C ILE A 127 10.61 -18.68 7.40
N ILE A 128 11.47 -19.40 8.13
CA ILE A 128 12.67 -20.02 7.57
C ILE A 128 12.27 -21.38 6.95
N PRO A 129 12.57 -21.62 5.67
CA PRO A 129 12.30 -22.89 5.01
C PRO A 129 12.87 -24.10 5.75
N GLY A 130 12.16 -25.23 5.69
CA GLY A 130 12.66 -26.52 6.20
C GLY A 130 12.70 -26.68 7.72
N VAL A 131 12.37 -25.65 8.51
CA VAL A 131 12.30 -25.76 9.97
C VAL A 131 10.90 -26.21 10.39
N ASN A 132 10.74 -27.51 10.63
CA ASN A 132 9.57 -28.04 11.36
C ASN A 132 9.66 -27.56 12.81
N ARG A 133 9.03 -26.44 13.13
CA ARG A 133 8.91 -26.00 14.53
C ARG A 133 7.87 -26.87 15.24
N PRO A 134 8.12 -27.32 16.49
CA PRO A 134 7.09 -27.98 17.29
C PRO A 134 5.88 -27.05 17.46
N PRO A 135 4.70 -27.57 17.84
CA PRO A 135 3.52 -26.76 18.13
C PRO A 135 3.91 -25.64 19.10
N ARG A 136 3.97 -24.41 18.59
CA ARG A 136 4.47 -23.24 19.30
C ARG A 136 3.46 -22.85 20.38
N GLU A 137 3.95 -22.50 21.57
CA GLU A 137 3.28 -21.54 22.46
C GLU A 137 3.30 -20.15 21.78
N CYS A 138 2.38 -19.25 22.15
CA CYS A 138 2.31 -17.90 21.58
C CYS A 138 3.56 -17.11 21.98
N ASP A 139 4.58 -17.10 21.11
CA ASP A 139 5.88 -16.47 21.39
C ASP A 139 6.07 -15.15 20.64
N GLU A 140 5.12 -14.77 19.79
CA GLU A 140 5.15 -13.51 19.06
C GLU A 140 4.27 -12.46 19.75
N GLU A 141 4.82 -11.26 19.91
CA GLU A 141 4.10 -10.09 20.38
C GLU A 141 4.02 -9.06 19.27
N TYR A 142 2.83 -8.52 19.05
CA TYR A 142 2.57 -7.52 18.02
C TYR A 142 3.44 -6.29 18.24
N GLY A 143 4.16 -5.87 17.20
CA GLY A 143 5.00 -4.68 17.29
C GLY A 143 6.29 -4.89 18.07
N TYR A 144 6.57 -6.09 18.59
CA TYR A 144 7.77 -6.37 19.38
C TYR A 144 8.66 -7.41 18.69
N VAL A 145 9.90 -7.02 18.39
CA VAL A 145 10.90 -7.91 17.78
C VAL A 145 12.24 -7.64 18.47
N ASN A 146 12.88 -8.71 18.96
CA ASN A 146 14.19 -8.67 19.62
C ASN A 146 14.30 -7.64 20.76
N GLY A 147 13.29 -7.57 21.64
CA GLY A 147 13.33 -6.66 22.78
C GLY A 147 12.87 -5.23 22.51
N VAL A 148 12.52 -4.91 21.25
CA VAL A 148 12.20 -3.55 20.82
C VAL A 148 10.80 -3.46 20.23
N GLU A 149 9.98 -2.59 20.82
CA GLU A 149 8.69 -2.22 20.29
C GLU A 149 8.84 -1.18 19.15
N LYS A 150 8.28 -1.48 17.98
CA LYS A 150 8.15 -0.57 16.84
C LYS A 150 6.81 -0.78 16.15
N VAL A 151 5.85 0.04 16.53
CA VAL A 151 4.57 0.20 15.85
C VAL A 151 4.50 1.63 15.34
N ASP A 152 4.01 1.82 14.13
CA ASP A 152 3.72 3.14 13.61
C ASP A 152 2.25 3.20 13.17
N ARG A 153 1.69 4.39 13.18
CA ARG A 153 0.33 4.61 12.67
C ARG A 153 0.33 4.37 11.17
N GLY A 154 -0.70 3.69 10.70
CA GLY A 154 -0.95 3.50 9.29
C GLY A 154 -1.29 4.84 8.65
N TRP A 155 -0.46 5.29 7.72
CA TRP A 155 -0.83 6.36 6.80
C TRP A 155 -1.19 5.68 5.49
N VAL A 156 -2.46 5.83 5.08
CA VAL A 156 -3.03 5.44 3.78
C VAL A 156 -3.57 4.01 3.68
N THR A 157 -4.90 3.87 3.86
CA THR A 157 -5.79 3.30 2.83
C THR A 157 -7.18 3.99 2.87
N SER A 158 -7.67 4.41 1.70
CA SER A 158 -8.97 5.06 1.43
C SER A 158 -9.30 6.41 2.11
N GLU A 159 -8.33 7.13 2.66
CA GLU A 159 -8.54 8.52 3.12
C GLU A 159 -7.49 9.48 2.56
N THR A 160 -7.95 10.63 2.05
CA THR A 160 -7.08 11.75 1.65
C THR A 160 -6.91 12.68 2.85
N LEU A 161 -5.72 12.69 3.45
CA LEU A 161 -5.39 13.65 4.51
C LEU A 161 -4.71 14.88 3.90
N VAL A 162 -5.35 16.05 4.05
CA VAL A 162 -4.76 17.34 3.69
C VAL A 162 -4.21 17.98 4.96
N GLN A 163 -2.88 18.00 5.13
CA GLN A 163 -2.21 18.69 6.24
C GLN A 163 -1.61 20.01 5.76
N LEU A 164 -2.06 21.11 6.36
CA LEU A 164 -1.52 22.45 6.14
C LEU A 164 -0.64 22.84 7.31
N LYS A 165 0.65 23.11 7.05
CA LYS A 165 1.62 23.53 8.06
C LYS A 165 2.33 24.80 7.59
N PHE A 166 2.38 25.79 8.48
CA PHE A 166 3.17 27.00 8.29
C PHE A 166 4.53 26.84 8.97
N PHE A 167 5.61 27.06 8.24
CA PHE A 167 6.97 27.01 8.76
C PHE A 167 7.62 28.39 8.72
N ASN A 168 8.50 28.67 9.69
CA ASN A 168 9.35 29.87 9.71
C ASN A 168 8.59 31.21 9.65
N ALA A 169 7.42 31.30 10.29
CA ALA A 169 6.59 32.51 10.32
C ALA A 169 6.37 33.13 8.92
N PRO A 170 5.63 32.45 8.02
CA PRO A 170 5.52 32.86 6.61
C PRO A 170 4.72 34.15 6.40
N PHE A 171 4.18 34.74 7.47
CA PHE A 171 3.36 35.94 7.42
C PHE A 171 4.11 37.13 8.02
N THR A 172 4.26 38.19 7.22
CA THR A 172 4.76 39.49 7.70
C THR A 172 3.60 40.46 7.86
N TRP A 173 3.37 40.92 9.09
CA TRP A 173 2.21 41.76 9.42
C TRP A 173 2.53 43.26 9.34
N LYS A 174 1.62 44.03 8.72
CA LYS A 174 1.66 45.50 8.78
C LYS A 174 1.41 45.97 10.22
N GLN A 175 2.03 47.08 10.63
CA GLN A 175 1.95 47.65 11.99
C GLN A 175 0.51 47.75 12.53
N ARG A 176 -0.44 48.18 11.69
CA ARG A 176 -1.87 48.34 12.04
C ARG A 176 -2.60 47.02 12.39
N MET A 177 -2.03 45.88 12.00
CA MET A 177 -2.60 44.54 12.21
C MET A 177 -2.00 43.86 13.45
N LYS A 178 -0.90 44.41 14.00
CA LYS A 178 -0.32 43.91 15.25
C LYS A 178 -1.37 44.05 16.35
N ARG A 179 -1.68 42.96 17.04
CA ARG A 179 -2.72 42.82 18.10
C ARG A 179 -4.17 42.66 17.62
N ARG A 180 -4.41 42.37 16.35
CA ARG A 180 -5.74 41.91 15.89
C ARG A 180 -5.77 40.38 15.83
N LEU A 181 -6.91 39.80 16.15
CA LEU A 181 -7.21 38.40 15.83
C LEU A 181 -7.34 38.29 14.30
N ILE A 182 -6.69 37.28 13.72
CA ILE A 182 -6.68 37.05 12.28
C ILE A 182 -7.08 35.60 12.06
N PHE A 183 -7.99 35.41 11.11
CA PHE A 183 -8.44 34.10 10.68
C PHE A 183 -7.86 33.80 9.30
N VAL A 184 -7.39 32.56 9.10
CA VAL A 184 -6.96 32.08 7.80
C VAL A 184 -8.08 31.20 7.25
N LYS A 185 -8.77 31.69 6.21
CA LYS A 185 -9.71 30.88 5.45
C LYS A 185 -8.92 30.09 4.40
N VAL A 186 -9.19 28.80 4.33
CA VAL A 186 -8.60 27.92 3.31
C VAL A 186 -9.74 27.41 2.44
N THR A 187 -9.66 27.69 1.14
CA THR A 187 -10.65 27.28 0.15
C THR A 187 -9.96 26.43 -0.91
N PRO A 188 -10.40 25.18 -1.16
CA PRO A 188 -9.87 24.38 -2.25
C PRO A 188 -10.31 24.99 -3.59
N MET A 189 -9.35 25.18 -4.51
CA MET A 189 -9.63 25.65 -5.87
C MET A 189 -9.51 24.49 -6.84
N ASN A 190 -10.51 24.31 -7.71
CA ASN A 190 -10.43 23.34 -8.80
C ASN A 190 -9.60 23.93 -9.94
N LEU A 191 -8.31 23.58 -10.00
CA LEU A 191 -7.41 24.03 -11.04
C LEU A 191 -7.41 23.02 -12.19
N THR A 192 -8.42 23.07 -13.06
CA THR A 192 -8.30 22.44 -14.38
C THR A 192 -7.37 23.29 -15.22
N ILE A 193 -6.08 22.97 -15.22
CA ILE A 193 -5.09 23.59 -16.10
C ILE A 193 -5.23 22.91 -17.48
N PRO A 194 -5.73 23.59 -18.53
CA PRO A 194 -5.73 23.02 -19.86
C PRO A 194 -4.27 22.83 -20.30
N HIS A 195 -3.87 21.60 -20.61
CA HIS A 195 -2.62 21.34 -21.33
C HIS A 195 -2.79 21.81 -22.79
N GLY A 196 -2.73 23.12 -23.01
CA GLY A 196 -2.80 23.76 -24.33
C GLY A 196 -1.45 23.70 -25.04
N GLY A 197 -1.00 22.50 -25.39
CA GLY A 197 0.20 22.25 -26.16
C GLY A 197 -0.11 21.47 -27.44
N SER A 198 -0.87 22.05 -28.36
CA SER A 198 -0.80 21.67 -29.77
C SER A 198 -1.22 22.83 -30.66
N ALA A 199 -0.32 23.14 -31.59
CA ALA A 199 -0.38 24.21 -32.55
C ALA A 199 -1.57 24.08 -33.51
N GLY A 200 -2.26 25.19 -33.76
CA GLY A 200 -3.29 25.28 -34.80
C GLY A 200 -4.10 26.54 -34.62
N GLY A 201 -3.82 27.56 -35.45
CA GLY A 201 -4.33 28.91 -35.30
C GLY A 201 -5.86 29.04 -35.37
N GLY A 202 -6.37 30.07 -34.70
CA GLY A 202 -7.76 30.48 -34.78
C GLY A 202 -8.07 31.45 -33.65
N ALA A 203 -8.65 32.58 -34.01
CA ALA A 203 -8.83 33.75 -33.16
C ALA A 203 -9.70 33.52 -31.92
N GLY A 204 -9.36 34.24 -30.85
CA GLY A 204 -10.28 34.76 -29.84
C GLY A 204 -10.78 33.75 -28.79
N ASP A 205 -10.29 33.88 -27.56
CA ASP A 205 -11.15 33.90 -26.36
C ASP A 205 -10.32 34.26 -25.12
N TYR A 206 -10.40 35.53 -24.71
CA TYR A 206 -9.80 36.06 -23.48
C TYR A 206 -10.62 35.73 -22.21
N HIS A 207 -11.45 34.68 -22.25
CA HIS A 207 -12.49 34.44 -21.25
C HIS A 207 -12.06 33.59 -20.02
N THR A 208 -10.85 33.04 -20.01
CA THR A 208 -10.43 32.05 -18.99
C THR A 208 -9.73 32.65 -17.77
N PHE A 209 -9.12 33.84 -17.87
CA PHE A 209 -8.60 34.53 -16.68
C PHE A 209 -9.71 35.12 -15.81
N SER A 210 -10.86 35.46 -16.38
CA SER A 210 -11.97 36.09 -15.63
C SER A 210 -12.61 35.13 -14.63
N GLN A 211 -12.70 33.82 -14.90
CA GLN A 211 -13.33 32.88 -13.96
C GLN A 211 -12.53 32.68 -12.66
N LEU A 212 -11.19 32.77 -12.73
CA LEU A 212 -10.31 32.72 -11.57
C LEU A 212 -10.39 34.02 -10.76
N GLU A 213 -10.45 35.19 -11.42
CA GLU A 213 -10.62 36.48 -10.73
C GLU A 213 -12.03 36.65 -10.13
N ASP A 214 -13.09 36.17 -10.80
CA ASP A 214 -14.48 36.23 -10.30
C ASP A 214 -14.69 35.34 -9.06
N SER A 215 -14.00 34.18 -8.98
CA SER A 215 -13.99 33.35 -7.77
C SER A 215 -13.22 33.98 -6.61
N LEU A 216 -12.28 34.88 -6.89
CA LEU A 216 -11.51 35.60 -5.86
C LEU A 216 -12.21 36.89 -5.41
N SER A 217 -13.04 37.53 -6.24
CA SER A 217 -13.69 38.81 -5.94
C SER A 217 -14.96 38.68 -5.09
N SER A 218 -15.68 37.56 -5.24
CA SER A 218 -16.95 37.29 -4.54
C SER A 218 -16.79 36.98 -3.05
N ASP A 219 -15.59 36.58 -2.61
CA ASP A 219 -15.31 36.19 -1.22
C ASP A 219 -14.93 37.38 -0.30
N THR A 220 -14.86 38.60 -0.86
CA THR A 220 -14.50 39.83 -0.13
C THR A 220 -15.67 40.74 0.25
N HIS A 221 -16.92 40.32 0.06
CA HIS A 221 -18.07 41.09 0.54
C HIS A 221 -18.34 40.79 2.02
N ASP A 222 -17.68 41.55 2.89
CA ASP A 222 -17.98 41.66 4.32
C ASP A 222 -19.48 41.91 4.54
N THR A 223 -20.14 40.97 5.24
CA THR A 223 -21.45 41.18 5.84
C THR A 223 -21.35 42.23 6.95
N ARG A 224 -22.07 43.33 6.76
CA ARG A 224 -22.24 44.41 7.73
C ARG A 224 -23.16 44.02 8.88
#